data_AF-A0A4D5RMX7-F1
#
_entry.id   AF-A0A4D5RMX7-F1
#
_cell.length_a   1.000
_cell.length_b   1.000
_cell.length_c   1.000
_cell.angle_alpha   90.00
_cell.angle_beta   90.00
_cell.angle_gamma   90.00
#
_symmetry.space_group_name_H-M   'P 1'
#
loop_
_entity.id
_entity.type
_entity.pdbx_description
1 polymer ?
#
loop_
_entity_poly.entity_id
_entity_poly.type
_entity_poly.pdbx_seq_one_letter_code
_entity_poly.pdbx_strand_id
1 'polypeptide(L)'
;MPVTGCKLTNEDCGLPDISLNDRQECVVGRSRETGIRNKRCSKRQVKLLADFARGTVHVTQLGPNSGRLSGRCLSVGETAVLSRGDRLSLLADDLTYVVTFEGTADAPKKASVKRKVEDEEMPRSKKHSTGGTSPNATGAEEDEHVREVCEKLKQLQKNSRASASFPEGAQCSAAATAAHASTPLLKPGWARLSDHKVLLYCSLELKHKPKIAAFDMDGTLITTKSGKVFPVNSHDWRILLPQVETKLQSLLADGFKVVIITNQRGLAKSHSHESEFKSKVEHILKRLDIPAQVYVCSGHGFFRKPAPGVWEHLEKHGNGNVPINIHESFYVGDAAGRPANWEPKRKKDFSCSDRLFALNVGLKFYTPEEFFLNRPAVKFDLPAFDPRVVLDLPLAEVIATRSTNGKKFFGEDELLRTSTEVVVLVGYPASGKTHFAKKYLVAKQYVHINRDTLGSWQKCVSESENALAHKRSVVIDNTNPDVDSRKRFTELARKYGCDCRCFVMDCSLERAKHNNEFREIKLKGEPHTSVTDMVLYSHRSKFKEPELSEGFSEILKINFVPQFGDPEDEKLYRLFLKDK
;
A
#
# COMPACT_ATOMS: atom_id res chain seq x y z
N MET A 1 -33.80 -21.63 -42.02
CA MET A 1 -34.79 -20.79 -41.30
C MET A 1 -34.04 -19.60 -40.73
N PRO A 2 -34.56 -18.37 -40.81
CA PRO A 2 -33.85 -17.21 -40.26
C PRO A 2 -33.85 -17.30 -38.74
N VAL A 3 -32.65 -17.30 -38.15
CA VAL A 3 -32.45 -17.12 -36.71
C VAL A 3 -32.98 -15.74 -36.34
N THR A 4 -33.88 -15.66 -35.36
CA THR A 4 -34.50 -14.38 -34.96
C THR A 4 -33.86 -13.77 -33.72
N GLY A 5 -32.99 -14.52 -33.02
CA GLY A 5 -32.27 -14.02 -31.85
C GLY A 5 -31.08 -14.90 -31.49
N CYS A 6 -30.10 -14.31 -30.80
CA CYS A 6 -28.97 -15.00 -30.21
C CYS A 6 -28.78 -14.53 -28.76
N LYS A 7 -28.62 -15.48 -27.84
CA LYS A 7 -28.32 -15.19 -26.44
C LYS A 7 -27.17 -16.06 -25.95
N LEU A 8 -26.45 -15.55 -24.97
CA LEU A 8 -25.55 -16.31 -24.13
C LEU A 8 -26.26 -16.54 -22.80
N THR A 9 -26.68 -17.77 -22.56
CA THR A 9 -27.40 -18.15 -21.35
C THR A 9 -26.42 -18.62 -20.29
N ASN A 10 -26.50 -18.06 -19.09
CA ASN A 10 -25.58 -18.43 -18.00
C ASN A 10 -25.97 -19.80 -17.43
N GLU A 11 -25.00 -20.71 -17.28
CA GLU A 11 -25.28 -22.04 -16.70
C GLU A 11 -25.43 -21.99 -15.17
N ASP A 12 -24.85 -20.98 -14.52
CA ASP A 12 -24.95 -20.78 -13.07
C ASP A 12 -26.17 -19.89 -12.79
N CYS A 13 -27.16 -20.34 -12.00
CA CYS A 13 -28.48 -19.68 -11.84
C CYS A 13 -28.49 -18.28 -11.17
N GLY A 14 -27.44 -17.46 -11.30
CA GLY A 14 -27.29 -16.16 -10.63
C GLY A 14 -26.91 -14.96 -11.50
N LEU A 15 -26.64 -15.14 -12.81
CA LEU A 15 -26.30 -14.03 -13.71
C LEU A 15 -27.31 -13.89 -14.87
N PRO A 16 -27.57 -12.67 -15.34
CA PRO A 16 -28.47 -12.45 -16.47
C PRO A 16 -27.89 -12.98 -17.78
N ASP A 17 -28.79 -13.41 -18.66
CA ASP A 17 -28.49 -13.76 -20.04
C ASP A 17 -28.02 -12.52 -20.83
N ILE A 18 -27.15 -12.74 -21.80
CA ILE A 18 -26.63 -11.67 -22.65
C ILE A 18 -27.20 -11.81 -24.05
N SER A 19 -28.07 -10.89 -24.44
CA SER A 19 -28.63 -10.81 -25.79
C SER A 19 -27.64 -10.20 -26.78
N LEU A 20 -27.49 -10.83 -27.94
CA LEU A 20 -26.65 -10.37 -29.04
C LEU A 20 -27.52 -9.99 -30.23
N ASN A 21 -27.19 -8.88 -30.88
CA ASN A 21 -27.85 -8.43 -32.11
C ASN A 21 -27.06 -8.90 -33.34
N ASP A 22 -27.76 -9.15 -34.44
CA ASP A 22 -27.12 -9.59 -35.70
C ASP A 22 -26.13 -8.54 -36.21
N ARG A 23 -24.92 -9.00 -36.53
CA ARG A 23 -23.81 -8.20 -37.08
C ARG A 23 -23.43 -6.96 -36.25
N GLN A 24 -23.77 -6.93 -34.96
CA GLN A 24 -23.39 -5.87 -34.05
C GLN A 24 -22.37 -6.35 -33.02
N GLU A 25 -21.30 -5.58 -32.84
CA GLU A 25 -20.31 -5.88 -31.80
C GLU A 25 -20.88 -5.61 -30.40
N CYS A 26 -20.79 -6.60 -29.52
CA CYS A 26 -21.13 -6.49 -28.11
C CYS A 26 -19.89 -6.77 -27.27
N VAL A 27 -19.51 -5.81 -26.41
CA VAL A 27 -18.38 -6.00 -25.48
C VAL A 27 -18.93 -6.45 -24.13
N VAL A 28 -18.56 -7.66 -23.73
CA VAL A 28 -19.02 -8.29 -22.50
C VAL A 28 -17.88 -8.33 -21.49
N GLY A 29 -18.22 -8.04 -20.23
CA GLY A 29 -17.30 -8.07 -19.12
C GLY A 29 -18.01 -7.66 -17.82
N ARG A 30 -17.23 -7.33 -16.80
CA ARG A 30 -17.74 -6.88 -15.50
C ARG A 30 -18.48 -5.55 -15.61
N SER A 31 -19.81 -5.57 -15.62
CA SER A 31 -20.68 -4.39 -15.65
C SER A 31 -21.91 -4.57 -14.77
N ARG A 32 -22.74 -3.52 -14.61
CA ARG A 32 -24.03 -3.64 -13.93
C ARG A 32 -25.02 -4.48 -14.76
N GLU A 33 -24.93 -4.38 -16.08
CA GLU A 33 -25.82 -5.06 -17.04
C GLU A 33 -25.61 -6.58 -17.04
N THR A 34 -24.35 -7.04 -16.98
CA THR A 34 -24.02 -8.47 -16.97
C THR A 34 -24.13 -9.11 -15.58
N GLY A 35 -24.36 -8.32 -14.52
CA GLY A 35 -24.36 -8.80 -13.13
C GLY A 35 -23.00 -9.29 -12.60
N ILE A 36 -21.98 -9.39 -13.45
CA ILE A 36 -20.66 -9.92 -13.08
C ILE A 36 -19.99 -8.94 -12.12
N ARG A 37 -19.65 -9.40 -10.92
CA ARG A 37 -18.90 -8.62 -9.90
C ARG A 37 -17.45 -9.07 -9.72
N ASN A 38 -17.09 -10.24 -10.26
CA ASN A 38 -15.75 -10.82 -10.12
C ASN A 38 -14.68 -9.88 -10.71
N LYS A 39 -13.73 -9.42 -9.88
CA LYS A 39 -12.69 -8.46 -10.28
C LYS A 39 -11.66 -9.03 -11.25
N ARG A 40 -11.59 -10.36 -11.40
CA ARG A 40 -10.75 -11.03 -12.42
C ARG A 40 -11.34 -10.88 -13.81
N CYS A 41 -12.65 -10.70 -13.95
CA CYS A 41 -13.28 -10.40 -15.23
C CYS A 41 -13.09 -8.91 -15.56
N SER A 42 -12.42 -8.61 -16.67
CA SER A 42 -12.25 -7.23 -17.15
C SER A 42 -13.62 -6.60 -17.44
N LYS A 43 -13.73 -5.27 -17.37
CA LYS A 43 -14.94 -4.57 -17.86
C LYS A 43 -15.15 -4.78 -19.37
N ARG A 44 -14.06 -5.07 -20.09
CA ARG A 44 -14.04 -5.45 -21.50
C ARG A 44 -13.32 -6.79 -21.58
N GLN A 45 -14.02 -7.87 -21.27
CA GLN A 45 -13.43 -9.20 -21.14
C GLN A 45 -13.38 -9.89 -22.50
N VAL A 46 -14.49 -9.88 -23.22
CA VAL A 46 -14.59 -10.41 -24.58
C VAL A 46 -15.36 -9.45 -25.47
N LYS A 47 -15.08 -9.49 -26.78
CA LYS A 47 -15.90 -8.90 -27.82
C LYS A 47 -16.64 -10.01 -28.55
N LEU A 48 -17.93 -9.86 -28.72
CA LEU A 48 -18.81 -10.82 -29.36
C LEU A 48 -19.42 -10.19 -30.60
N LEU A 49 -19.49 -10.95 -31.69
CA LEU A 49 -20.15 -10.55 -32.93
C LEU A 49 -20.97 -11.75 -33.43
N ALA A 50 -22.29 -11.66 -33.32
CA ALA A 50 -23.19 -12.71 -33.81
C ALA A 50 -23.47 -12.53 -35.31
N ASP A 51 -23.49 -13.64 -36.04
CA ASP A 51 -23.92 -13.72 -37.44
C ASP A 51 -25.08 -14.70 -37.52
N PHE A 52 -26.29 -14.18 -37.64
CA PHE A 52 -27.53 -14.96 -37.63
C PHE A 52 -27.70 -15.76 -38.92
N ALA A 53 -27.13 -15.30 -40.03
CA ALA A 53 -27.16 -16.01 -41.30
C ALA A 53 -26.29 -17.29 -41.25
N ARG A 54 -25.16 -17.22 -40.54
CA ARG A 54 -24.23 -18.36 -40.36
C ARG A 54 -24.50 -19.18 -39.10
N GLY A 55 -25.29 -18.65 -38.16
CA GLY A 55 -25.54 -19.29 -36.87
C GLY A 55 -24.30 -19.37 -35.98
N THR A 56 -23.43 -18.36 -36.07
CA THR A 56 -22.13 -18.34 -35.37
C THR A 56 -21.94 -17.06 -34.57
N VAL A 57 -21.17 -17.13 -33.48
CA VAL A 57 -20.72 -15.97 -32.70
C VAL A 57 -19.20 -15.92 -32.71
N HIS A 58 -18.62 -14.85 -33.24
CA HIS A 58 -17.19 -14.61 -33.14
C HIS A 58 -16.87 -14.03 -31.77
N VAL A 59 -15.96 -14.65 -31.04
CA VAL A 59 -15.49 -14.21 -29.73
C VAL A 59 -14.02 -13.81 -29.80
N THR A 60 -13.71 -12.56 -29.47
CA THR A 60 -12.33 -12.06 -29.35
C THR A 60 -12.01 -11.78 -27.88
N GLN A 61 -10.93 -12.37 -27.36
CA GLN A 61 -10.49 -12.13 -25.99
C GLN A 61 -9.85 -10.74 -25.87
N LEU A 62 -10.42 -9.87 -25.03
CA LEU A 62 -9.91 -8.50 -24.79
C LEU A 62 -9.24 -8.36 -23.41
N GLY A 63 -9.77 -9.06 -22.41
CA GLY A 63 -9.31 -8.97 -21.03
C GLY A 63 -8.02 -9.76 -20.79
N PRO A 64 -7.17 -9.34 -19.83
CA PRO A 64 -5.86 -9.96 -19.58
C PRO A 64 -5.94 -11.34 -18.94
N ASN A 65 -7.06 -11.70 -18.31
CA ASN A 65 -7.29 -13.03 -17.76
C ASN A 65 -7.99 -13.88 -18.80
N SER A 66 -7.39 -14.98 -19.25
CA SER A 66 -7.94 -15.81 -20.32
C SER A 66 -9.30 -16.40 -19.97
N GLY A 67 -10.25 -16.27 -20.91
CA GLY A 67 -11.44 -17.11 -20.98
C GLY A 67 -11.12 -18.49 -21.56
N ARG A 68 -12.09 -19.40 -21.48
CA ARG A 68 -11.96 -20.77 -21.98
C ARG A 68 -13.08 -21.10 -22.96
N LEU A 69 -12.70 -21.77 -24.04
CA LEU A 69 -13.59 -22.26 -25.08
C LEU A 69 -13.38 -23.76 -25.26
N SER A 70 -14.41 -24.56 -24.97
CA SER A 70 -14.35 -26.03 -25.14
C SER A 70 -13.08 -26.68 -24.57
N GLY A 71 -12.59 -26.19 -23.42
CA GLY A 71 -11.39 -26.67 -22.73
C GLY A 71 -10.08 -25.92 -23.04
N ARG A 72 -10.01 -25.12 -24.12
CA ARG A 72 -8.83 -24.34 -24.53
C ARG A 72 -8.88 -22.89 -24.02
N CYS A 73 -7.78 -22.36 -23.53
CA CYS A 73 -7.66 -20.96 -23.12
C CYS A 73 -7.45 -20.03 -24.34
N LEU A 74 -8.09 -18.87 -24.33
CA LEU A 74 -7.90 -17.81 -25.34
C LEU A 74 -6.84 -16.80 -24.88
N SER A 75 -5.92 -16.46 -25.78
CA SER A 75 -4.93 -15.39 -25.58
C SER A 75 -5.51 -14.02 -25.90
N VAL A 76 -5.00 -12.94 -25.30
CA VAL A 76 -5.47 -11.57 -25.60
C VAL A 76 -5.29 -11.28 -27.09
N GLY A 77 -6.36 -10.84 -27.76
CA GLY A 77 -6.42 -10.57 -29.19
C GLY A 77 -6.78 -11.79 -30.05
N GLU A 78 -6.77 -13.00 -29.49
CA GLU A 78 -7.18 -14.21 -30.19
C GLU A 78 -8.70 -14.19 -30.43
N THR A 79 -9.11 -14.60 -31.64
CA THR A 79 -10.52 -14.72 -32.02
C THR A 79 -10.85 -16.19 -32.28
N ALA A 80 -11.98 -16.64 -31.76
CA ALA A 80 -12.54 -17.97 -32.01
C ALA A 80 -14.00 -17.85 -32.46
N VAL A 81 -14.53 -18.92 -33.04
CA VAL A 81 -15.91 -18.98 -33.52
C VAL A 81 -16.69 -19.98 -32.67
N LEU A 82 -17.87 -19.55 -32.23
CA LEU A 82 -18.82 -20.30 -31.44
C LEU A 82 -20.04 -20.66 -32.28
N SER A 83 -20.56 -21.87 -32.09
CA SER A 83 -21.81 -22.36 -32.70
C SER A 83 -22.88 -22.61 -31.62
N ARG A 84 -24.10 -22.93 -32.04
CA ARG A 84 -25.20 -23.27 -31.13
C ARG A 84 -24.80 -24.40 -30.17
N GLY A 85 -24.96 -24.16 -28.87
CA GLY A 85 -24.67 -25.13 -27.80
C GLY A 85 -23.22 -25.11 -27.30
N ASP A 86 -22.32 -24.36 -27.94
CA ASP A 86 -20.95 -24.22 -27.47
C ASP A 86 -20.87 -23.40 -26.17
N ARG A 87 -19.87 -23.73 -25.35
CA ARG A 87 -19.63 -23.13 -24.04
C ARG A 87 -18.48 -22.13 -24.07
N LEU A 88 -18.76 -20.92 -23.58
CA LEU A 88 -17.80 -19.86 -23.36
C LEU A 88 -17.71 -19.57 -21.86
N SER A 89 -16.56 -19.86 -21.25
CA SER A 89 -16.25 -19.38 -19.90
C SER A 89 -15.49 -18.07 -19.99
N LEU A 90 -16.05 -16.99 -19.43
CA LEU A 90 -15.41 -15.68 -19.48
C LEU A 90 -14.11 -15.64 -18.66
N LEU A 91 -13.95 -16.56 -17.71
CA LEU A 91 -12.72 -16.85 -16.98
C LEU A 91 -12.44 -18.36 -17.04
N ALA A 92 -11.17 -18.77 -16.92
CA ALA A 92 -10.73 -20.15 -17.14
C ALA A 92 -11.54 -21.26 -16.43
N ASP A 93 -12.16 -20.96 -15.28
CA ASP A 93 -12.92 -21.92 -14.46
C ASP A 93 -14.18 -21.29 -13.81
N ASP A 94 -14.72 -20.20 -14.36
CA ASP A 94 -15.83 -19.44 -13.77
C ASP A 94 -16.59 -18.65 -14.85
N LEU A 95 -17.86 -18.30 -14.60
CA LEU A 95 -18.72 -17.50 -15.49
C LEU A 95 -18.94 -18.16 -16.87
N THR A 96 -19.57 -19.35 -16.87
CA THR A 96 -19.82 -20.13 -18.09
C THR A 96 -21.17 -19.78 -18.73
N TYR A 97 -21.13 -19.52 -20.03
CA TYR A 97 -22.30 -19.23 -20.85
C TYR A 97 -22.41 -20.21 -22.00
N VAL A 98 -23.63 -20.57 -22.38
CA VAL A 98 -23.95 -21.40 -23.54
C VAL A 98 -24.57 -20.53 -24.62
N VAL A 99 -24.11 -20.68 -25.87
CA VAL A 99 -24.69 -19.98 -27.01
C VAL A 99 -26.03 -20.61 -27.41
N THR A 100 -27.10 -19.83 -27.33
CA THR A 100 -28.44 -20.22 -27.75
C THR A 100 -28.89 -19.33 -28.91
N PHE A 101 -29.39 -19.95 -29.97
CA PHE A 101 -30.02 -19.24 -31.08
C PHE A 101 -31.53 -19.55 -31.06
N GLU A 102 -32.35 -18.51 -31.07
CA GLU A 102 -33.80 -18.59 -31.01
C GLU A 102 -34.41 -18.68 -32.42
N GLY A 103 -35.35 -19.62 -32.59
CA GLY A 103 -36.15 -19.85 -33.78
C GLY A 103 -37.32 -20.79 -33.47
N THR A 104 -38.45 -20.66 -34.18
CA THR A 104 -39.68 -21.45 -33.94
C THR A 104 -39.44 -22.96 -34.12
N ALA A 105 -39.95 -23.74 -33.14
CA ALA A 105 -39.81 -25.18 -32.80
C ALA A 105 -39.62 -26.20 -33.97
N ASP A 106 -38.98 -27.37 -33.83
CA ASP A 106 -39.08 -28.36 -32.73
C ASP A 106 -37.97 -29.46 -32.76
N ALA A 107 -37.63 -29.98 -31.57
CA ALA A 107 -37.21 -31.36 -31.17
C ALA A 107 -36.10 -32.21 -31.90
N PRO A 108 -35.51 -33.23 -31.21
CA PRO A 108 -34.10 -33.66 -31.33
C PRO A 108 -33.86 -34.98 -32.10
N LYS A 109 -32.67 -35.17 -32.71
CA LYS A 109 -32.12 -36.51 -33.06
C LYS A 109 -30.58 -36.62 -32.99
N LYS A 110 -30.17 -37.86 -32.73
CA LYS A 110 -28.87 -38.41 -32.30
C LYS A 110 -27.77 -38.50 -33.38
N ALA A 111 -26.54 -38.64 -32.85
CA ALA A 111 -25.42 -39.50 -33.26
C ALA A 111 -24.48 -39.12 -34.43
N SER A 112 -23.18 -39.09 -34.05
CA SER A 112 -21.98 -39.61 -34.75
C SER A 112 -21.54 -39.02 -36.11
N VAL A 113 -20.28 -38.57 -36.20
CA VAL A 113 -19.15 -39.23 -36.92
C VAL A 113 -17.90 -38.31 -36.97
N LYS A 114 -16.75 -38.97 -37.07
CA LYS A 114 -15.32 -38.61 -36.96
C LYS A 114 -14.74 -37.68 -38.06
N ARG A 115 -13.61 -37.02 -37.68
CA ARG A 115 -12.40 -36.60 -38.46
C ARG A 115 -12.64 -35.54 -39.55
N LYS A 116 -11.73 -34.58 -39.82
CA LYS A 116 -10.30 -34.71 -40.13
C LYS A 116 -9.61 -33.33 -40.04
N VAL A 117 -8.31 -33.36 -39.72
CA VAL A 117 -7.35 -32.25 -39.82
C VAL A 117 -7.04 -31.97 -41.29
N GLU A 118 -6.85 -30.70 -41.67
CA GLU A 118 -5.95 -30.31 -42.76
C GLU A 118 -5.40 -28.90 -42.50
N ASP A 119 -4.07 -28.85 -42.51
CA ASP A 119 -3.18 -27.68 -42.49
C ASP A 119 -3.38 -26.84 -43.74
N GLU A 120 -3.20 -25.51 -43.63
CA GLU A 120 -2.64 -24.69 -44.71
C GLU A 120 -1.91 -23.50 -44.06
N GLU A 121 -0.62 -23.41 -44.40
CA GLU A 121 0.38 -22.50 -43.84
C GLU A 121 0.55 -21.24 -44.72
N MET A 122 0.95 -20.14 -44.05
CA MET A 122 1.78 -19.03 -44.57
C MET A 122 1.18 -18.00 -45.56
N PRO A 123 1.79 -16.79 -45.72
CA PRO A 123 3.10 -16.34 -45.24
C PRO A 123 3.14 -15.01 -44.46
N ARG A 124 4.23 -14.92 -43.69
CA ARG A 124 4.81 -13.69 -43.13
C ARG A 124 5.38 -12.80 -44.23
N SER A 125 5.31 -11.48 -44.04
CA SER A 125 6.22 -10.52 -44.65
C SER A 125 6.96 -9.71 -43.58
N LYS A 126 8.30 -9.77 -43.66
CA LYS A 126 9.28 -8.94 -42.95
C LYS A 126 9.55 -7.68 -43.77
N LYS A 127 9.93 -6.56 -43.11
CA LYS A 127 11.21 -5.81 -43.30
C LYS A 127 11.20 -4.46 -42.56
N HIS A 128 12.19 -4.26 -41.67
CA HIS A 128 13.30 -3.27 -41.69
C HIS A 128 12.89 -1.80 -41.47
N SER A 129 13.16 -1.19 -40.32
CA SER A 129 14.42 -0.66 -39.74
C SER A 129 14.87 0.68 -40.35
N THR A 130 14.98 1.72 -39.51
CA THR A 130 16.14 2.63 -39.40
C THR A 130 15.99 3.50 -38.16
N GLY A 131 17.11 3.76 -37.46
CA GLY A 131 17.16 4.40 -36.15
C GLY A 131 17.27 5.92 -36.15
N GLY A 132 17.37 6.47 -34.94
CA GLY A 132 17.68 7.86 -34.63
C GLY A 132 17.92 8.00 -33.13
N THR A 133 19.09 8.53 -32.76
CA THR A 133 19.67 8.59 -31.42
C THR A 133 19.37 9.93 -30.72
N SER A 134 19.49 9.94 -29.38
CA SER A 134 19.76 11.07 -28.44
C SER A 134 18.58 11.52 -27.54
N PRO A 135 18.80 12.19 -26.39
CA PRO A 135 19.49 11.73 -25.16
C PRO A 135 18.63 11.89 -23.87
N ASN A 136 19.07 11.25 -22.78
CA ASN A 136 18.75 11.50 -21.35
C ASN A 136 17.32 11.92 -20.93
N ALA A 137 16.56 10.96 -20.38
CA ALA A 137 15.34 11.20 -19.60
C ALA A 137 15.37 10.38 -18.29
N THR A 138 15.89 10.95 -17.20
CA THR A 138 15.85 10.34 -15.85
C THR A 138 14.90 11.05 -14.89
N GLY A 139 13.97 11.89 -15.40
CA GLY A 139 12.95 12.57 -14.60
C GLY A 139 11.50 12.29 -15.00
N ALA A 140 11.26 11.54 -16.08
CA ALA A 140 9.92 11.38 -16.66
C ALA A 140 9.12 10.19 -16.09
N GLU A 141 9.80 9.12 -15.65
CA GLU A 141 9.13 7.87 -15.26
C GLU A 141 8.42 7.94 -13.90
N GLU A 142 8.88 8.77 -12.98
CA GLU A 142 8.17 9.00 -11.70
C GLU A 142 6.91 9.85 -11.89
N ASP A 143 6.93 10.80 -12.82
CA ASP A 143 5.81 11.72 -13.07
C ASP A 143 4.67 11.08 -13.87
N GLU A 144 4.98 10.17 -14.79
CA GLU A 144 3.98 9.44 -15.57
C GLU A 144 3.13 8.50 -14.68
N HIS A 145 3.79 7.82 -13.74
CA HIS A 145 3.11 6.95 -12.77
C HIS A 145 2.19 7.74 -11.83
N VAL A 146 2.61 8.93 -11.39
CA VAL A 146 1.81 9.80 -10.50
C VAL A 146 0.59 10.38 -11.24
N ARG A 147 0.73 10.73 -12.53
CA ARG A 147 -0.39 11.20 -13.36
C ARG A 147 -1.44 10.10 -13.57
N GLU A 148 -1.00 8.88 -13.88
CA GLU A 148 -1.89 7.73 -14.10
C GLU A 148 -2.71 7.37 -12.84
N VAL A 149 -2.09 7.47 -11.66
CA VAL A 149 -2.76 7.23 -10.37
C VAL A 149 -3.76 8.35 -10.04
N CYS A 150 -3.40 9.61 -10.29
CA CYS A 150 -4.29 10.77 -10.06
C CYS A 150 -5.56 10.74 -10.93
N GLU A 151 -5.48 10.27 -12.18
CA GLU A 151 -6.66 10.16 -13.06
C GLU A 151 -7.61 9.04 -12.64
N LYS A 152 -7.06 7.88 -12.26
CA LYS A 152 -7.85 6.73 -11.76
C LYS A 152 -8.65 7.07 -10.48
N LEU A 153 -8.22 8.07 -9.71
CA LEU A 153 -8.88 8.49 -8.47
C LEU A 153 -9.99 9.52 -8.63
N LYS A 154 -9.86 10.42 -9.60
CA LYS A 154 -10.94 11.36 -9.95
C LYS A 154 -12.21 10.61 -10.37
N GLN A 155 -12.06 9.41 -10.92
CA GLN A 155 -13.19 8.52 -11.25
C GLN A 155 -13.81 7.78 -10.04
N LEU A 156 -13.06 7.59 -8.95
CA LEU A 156 -13.54 6.87 -7.76
C LEU A 156 -14.30 7.78 -6.79
N GLN A 157 -13.90 9.06 -6.67
CA GLN A 157 -14.57 10.04 -5.80
C GLN A 157 -15.96 10.47 -6.32
N LYS A 158 -16.29 10.20 -7.59
CA LYS A 158 -17.61 10.49 -8.17
C LYS A 158 -18.69 9.48 -7.75
N ASN A 159 -18.31 8.34 -7.19
CA ASN A 159 -19.23 7.20 -6.96
C ASN A 159 -19.60 6.96 -5.49
N SER A 160 -19.15 7.78 -4.54
CA SER A 160 -19.38 7.56 -3.09
C SER A 160 -20.45 8.45 -2.45
N ARG A 161 -21.30 9.12 -3.25
CA ARG A 161 -22.51 9.80 -2.75
C ARG A 161 -23.76 8.98 -3.08
N ALA A 162 -23.98 7.90 -2.35
CA ALA A 162 -25.32 7.33 -2.12
C ALA A 162 -25.20 6.13 -1.17
N SER A 163 -25.85 6.26 -0.01
CA SER A 163 -26.31 5.23 0.94
C SER A 163 -25.72 5.36 2.35
N ALA A 164 -26.46 6.03 3.23
CA ALA A 164 -26.32 5.95 4.68
C ALA A 164 -27.72 5.81 5.30
N SER A 165 -27.92 4.73 6.05
CA SER A 165 -28.87 4.63 7.18
C SER A 165 -28.78 3.22 7.79
N PHE A 166 -28.79 3.13 9.13
CA PHE A 166 -29.45 2.13 10.00
C PHE A 166 -29.01 2.36 11.47
N PRO A 167 -29.79 1.90 12.48
CA PRO A 167 -30.15 2.70 13.65
C PRO A 167 -29.49 2.28 14.97
N GLU A 168 -29.73 3.10 15.99
CA GLU A 168 -29.24 3.07 17.36
C GLU A 168 -29.79 1.91 18.23
N GLY A 169 -29.00 1.54 19.24
CA GLY A 169 -29.51 1.10 20.55
C GLY A 169 -28.90 -0.18 21.13
N ALA A 170 -27.98 -0.04 22.10
CA ALA A 170 -27.95 -0.81 23.37
C ALA A 170 -26.66 -0.50 24.18
N GLN A 171 -26.85 0.01 25.40
CA GLN A 171 -25.82 0.17 26.43
C GLN A 171 -25.59 -1.15 27.18
N CYS A 172 -24.36 -1.40 27.65
CA CYS A 172 -24.15 -2.10 28.93
C CYS A 172 -22.76 -1.84 29.53
N SER A 173 -22.73 -2.04 30.85
CA SER A 173 -21.88 -1.48 31.89
C SER A 173 -20.48 -2.06 32.05
N ALA A 174 -19.63 -1.27 32.71
CA ALA A 174 -18.34 -1.67 33.27
C ALA A 174 -18.49 -2.52 34.55
N ALA A 175 -17.62 -3.52 34.72
CA ALA A 175 -17.02 -3.87 36.01
C ALA A 175 -15.79 -4.76 35.79
N ALA A 176 -14.69 -4.37 36.41
CA ALA A 176 -13.40 -5.04 36.41
C ALA A 176 -13.39 -6.28 37.30
N THR A 177 -12.53 -7.25 36.99
CA THR A 177 -11.77 -7.95 38.03
C THR A 177 -10.49 -8.53 37.47
N ALA A 178 -9.38 -8.21 38.15
CA ALA A 178 -8.05 -8.68 37.89
C ALA A 178 -7.93 -10.19 38.12
N ALA A 179 -7.36 -10.90 37.14
CA ALA A 179 -6.87 -12.26 37.32
C ALA A 179 -5.42 -12.29 36.82
N HIS A 180 -4.51 -12.64 37.72
CA HIS A 180 -3.11 -12.90 37.45
C HIS A 180 -3.00 -13.91 36.29
N ALA A 181 -2.59 -13.42 35.11
CA ALA A 181 -2.35 -14.26 33.95
C ALA A 181 -1.00 -14.96 34.10
N SER A 182 -1.02 -16.24 34.44
CA SER A 182 0.10 -17.15 34.19
C SER A 182 0.46 -17.11 32.70
N THR A 183 1.69 -16.71 32.37
CA THR A 183 2.20 -16.56 31.00
C THR A 183 2.06 -17.90 30.26
N PRO A 184 1.30 -17.97 29.14
CA PRO A 184 1.17 -19.22 28.40
C PRO A 184 2.50 -19.57 27.74
N LEU A 185 3.04 -20.74 28.09
CA LEU A 185 4.15 -21.37 27.40
C LEU A 185 3.84 -21.49 25.90
N LEU A 186 4.79 -21.11 25.05
CA LEU A 186 4.67 -21.25 23.60
C LEU A 186 4.50 -22.72 23.22
N LYS A 187 3.30 -23.07 22.77
CA LYS A 187 3.02 -24.41 22.26
C LYS A 187 3.64 -24.56 20.87
N PRO A 188 4.23 -25.72 20.56
CA PRO A 188 4.65 -26.04 19.20
C PRO A 188 3.52 -25.86 18.17
N GLY A 189 3.91 -25.53 16.93
CA GLY A 189 3.00 -25.33 15.81
C GLY A 189 2.65 -23.86 15.57
N TRP A 190 1.55 -23.65 14.86
CA TRP A 190 1.07 -22.32 14.49
C TRP A 190 0.16 -21.71 15.55
N ALA A 191 0.44 -20.46 15.90
CA ALA A 191 -0.39 -19.58 16.70
C ALA A 191 -0.67 -18.29 15.92
N ARG A 192 -1.75 -17.60 16.27
CA ARG A 192 -2.07 -16.28 15.71
C ARG A 192 -2.04 -15.25 16.84
N LEU A 193 -1.26 -14.20 16.64
CA LEU A 193 -1.30 -13.01 17.49
C LEU A 193 -2.35 -12.08 16.90
N SER A 194 -3.61 -12.30 17.27
CA SER A 194 -4.79 -11.67 16.67
C SER A 194 -4.70 -10.15 16.67
N ASP A 195 -4.20 -9.58 17.76
CA ASP A 195 -4.13 -8.13 17.99
C ASP A 195 -3.13 -7.43 17.07
N HIS A 196 -2.30 -8.22 16.36
CA HIS A 196 -1.14 -7.71 15.62
C HIS A 196 -1.08 -8.19 14.17
N LYS A 197 -2.04 -9.02 13.71
CA LYS A 197 -2.02 -9.63 12.37
C LYS A 197 -0.71 -10.38 12.07
N VAL A 198 -0.20 -11.08 13.08
CA VAL A 198 1.01 -11.90 12.99
C VAL A 198 0.66 -13.37 13.15
N LEU A 199 1.23 -14.21 12.28
CA LEU A 199 1.24 -15.66 12.48
C LEU A 199 2.60 -16.04 13.07
N LEU A 200 2.56 -16.84 14.12
CA LEU A 200 3.75 -17.31 14.82
C LEU A 200 3.84 -18.83 14.67
N TYR A 201 4.95 -19.34 14.17
CA TYR A 201 5.24 -20.77 14.15
C TYR A 201 6.38 -21.09 15.12
N CYS A 202 6.24 -22.16 15.90
CA CYS A 202 7.31 -22.69 16.75
C CYS A 202 7.54 -24.17 16.43
N SER A 203 8.79 -24.53 16.12
CA SER A 203 9.17 -25.94 15.93
C SER A 203 9.07 -26.72 17.25
N LEU A 204 8.75 -28.02 17.17
CA LEU A 204 8.54 -28.88 18.34
C LEU A 204 9.77 -28.95 19.27
N GLU A 205 10.96 -29.00 18.70
CA GLU A 205 12.23 -29.17 19.44
C GLU A 205 12.95 -27.85 19.72
N LEU A 206 12.28 -26.71 19.52
CA LEU A 206 12.90 -25.40 19.67
C LEU A 206 13.23 -25.11 21.14
N LYS A 207 14.52 -24.86 21.42
CA LYS A 207 15.00 -24.46 22.74
C LYS A 207 15.14 -22.94 22.84
N HIS A 208 14.74 -22.37 23.98
CA HIS A 208 15.02 -20.98 24.30
C HIS A 208 16.50 -20.76 24.57
N LYS A 209 17.07 -19.68 24.05
CA LYS A 209 18.50 -19.37 24.12
C LYS A 209 18.73 -17.87 24.28
N PRO A 210 19.83 -17.45 24.93
CA PRO A 210 20.20 -16.05 25.01
C PRO A 210 20.76 -15.49 23.69
N LYS A 211 21.35 -16.35 22.84
CA LYS A 211 21.87 -15.95 21.52
C LYS A 211 20.83 -16.19 20.45
N ILE A 212 20.46 -15.14 19.71
CA ILE A 212 19.49 -15.22 18.62
C ILE A 212 20.18 -14.95 17.29
N ALA A 213 20.02 -15.88 16.36
CA ALA A 213 20.36 -15.68 14.96
C ALA A 213 19.04 -15.46 14.21
N ALA A 214 18.74 -14.20 13.91
CA ALA A 214 17.49 -13.84 13.27
C ALA A 214 17.69 -13.56 11.76
N PHE A 215 16.74 -13.98 10.94
CA PHE A 215 16.84 -13.93 9.48
C PHE A 215 15.56 -13.37 8.86
N ASP A 216 15.67 -12.64 7.75
CA ASP A 216 14.58 -12.56 6.77
C ASP A 216 14.42 -13.90 6.03
N MET A 217 13.31 -14.07 5.30
CA MET A 217 13.03 -15.28 4.53
C MET A 217 13.28 -15.10 3.03
N ASP A 218 12.52 -14.22 2.36
CA ASP A 218 12.47 -14.10 0.90
C ASP A 218 13.57 -13.15 0.42
N GLY A 219 14.57 -13.66 -0.29
CA GLY A 219 15.78 -12.91 -0.67
C GLY A 219 16.97 -13.17 0.26
N THR A 220 16.74 -13.84 1.39
CA THR A 220 17.76 -14.12 2.42
C THR A 220 18.02 -15.62 2.61
N LEU A 221 17.01 -16.40 2.99
CA LEU A 221 17.13 -17.85 3.13
C LEU A 221 16.75 -18.57 1.84
N ILE A 222 15.72 -18.03 1.16
CA ILE A 222 15.19 -18.58 -0.08
C ILE A 222 15.12 -17.52 -1.18
N THR A 223 15.04 -17.98 -2.41
CA THR A 223 14.71 -17.15 -3.59
C THR A 223 13.75 -17.91 -4.49
N THR A 224 13.18 -17.25 -5.50
CA THR A 224 12.29 -17.92 -6.46
C THR A 224 13.08 -18.92 -7.31
N LYS A 225 12.48 -20.09 -7.54
CA LYS A 225 13.05 -21.09 -8.46
C LYS A 225 12.91 -20.62 -9.92
N SER A 226 11.84 -19.89 -10.22
CA SER A 226 11.54 -19.32 -11.54
C SER A 226 12.43 -18.14 -11.94
N GLY A 227 13.14 -17.51 -11.00
CA GLY A 227 13.92 -16.29 -11.23
C GLY A 227 13.09 -15.02 -11.36
N LYS A 228 11.75 -15.09 -11.20
CA LYS A 228 10.89 -13.90 -11.15
C LYS A 228 11.01 -13.20 -9.80
N VAL A 229 10.69 -11.91 -9.76
CA VAL A 229 10.70 -11.11 -8.52
C VAL A 229 9.68 -11.63 -7.51
N PHE A 230 8.51 -12.07 -7.97
CA PHE A 230 7.46 -12.65 -7.13
C PHE A 230 7.28 -14.13 -7.45
N PRO A 231 7.03 -14.98 -6.44
CA PRO A 231 6.82 -16.41 -6.65
C PRO A 231 5.56 -16.65 -7.48
N VAL A 232 5.62 -17.60 -8.43
CA VAL A 232 4.45 -17.95 -9.26
C VAL A 232 3.42 -18.81 -8.53
N ASN A 233 3.85 -19.57 -7.51
CA ASN A 233 3.01 -20.39 -6.65
C ASN A 233 3.76 -20.74 -5.34
N SER A 234 3.12 -21.50 -4.45
CA SER A 234 3.67 -21.91 -3.15
C SER A 234 4.93 -22.80 -3.21
N HIS A 235 5.22 -23.40 -4.36
CA HIS A 235 6.37 -24.26 -4.59
C HIS A 235 7.52 -23.55 -5.33
N ASP A 236 7.31 -22.29 -5.75
CA ASP A 236 8.30 -21.50 -6.46
C ASP A 236 9.34 -20.88 -5.52
N TRP A 237 10.10 -21.74 -4.86
CA TRP A 237 11.21 -21.35 -4.02
C TRP A 237 12.34 -22.38 -4.09
N ARG A 238 13.55 -21.91 -3.79
CA ARG A 238 14.75 -22.72 -3.57
C ARG A 238 15.61 -22.03 -2.52
N ILE A 239 16.48 -22.78 -1.85
CA ILE A 239 17.48 -22.18 -0.96
C ILE A 239 18.34 -21.19 -1.74
N LEU A 240 18.58 -20.00 -1.18
CA LEU A 240 19.25 -18.89 -1.87
C LEU A 240 20.68 -19.28 -2.26
N LEU A 241 21.46 -19.76 -1.29
CA LEU A 241 22.87 -20.12 -1.43
C LEU A 241 23.11 -21.53 -0.87
N PRO A 242 23.99 -22.35 -1.49
CA PRO A 242 24.32 -23.68 -0.97
C PRO A 242 24.80 -23.69 0.49
N GLN A 243 25.45 -22.62 0.94
CA GLN A 243 26.04 -22.49 2.27
C GLN A 243 24.99 -22.29 3.39
N VAL A 244 23.75 -21.91 3.04
CA VAL A 244 22.71 -21.57 4.02
C VAL A 244 22.48 -22.71 5.01
N GLU A 245 22.29 -23.93 4.50
CA GLU A 245 22.03 -25.12 5.32
C GLU A 245 23.18 -25.34 6.32
N THR A 246 24.42 -25.42 5.81
CA THR A 246 25.61 -25.65 6.65
C THR A 246 25.83 -24.57 7.71
N LYS A 247 25.60 -23.30 7.36
CA LYS A 247 25.77 -22.17 8.31
C LYS A 247 24.69 -22.18 9.39
N LEU A 248 23.44 -22.50 9.05
CA LEU A 248 22.36 -22.60 10.05
C LEU A 248 22.61 -23.75 11.02
N GLN A 249 23.10 -24.90 10.56
CA GLN A 249 23.48 -26.01 11.43
C GLN A 249 24.63 -25.64 12.38
N SER A 250 25.65 -24.95 11.88
CA SER A 250 26.75 -24.42 12.72
C SER A 250 26.23 -23.50 13.83
N LEU A 251 25.29 -22.60 13.51
CA LEU A 251 24.72 -21.69 14.50
C LEU A 251 23.98 -22.44 15.63
N LEU A 252 23.25 -23.51 15.29
CA LEU A 252 22.60 -24.34 16.29
C LEU A 252 23.62 -25.02 17.21
N ALA A 253 24.72 -25.53 16.64
CA ALA A 253 25.83 -26.10 17.40
C ALA A 253 26.50 -25.06 18.30
N ASP A 254 26.62 -23.82 17.84
CA ASP A 254 27.16 -22.67 18.58
C ASP A 254 26.17 -22.10 19.62
N GLY A 255 25.00 -22.73 19.80
CA GLY A 255 24.03 -22.42 20.83
C GLY A 255 23.07 -21.27 20.49
N PHE A 256 22.97 -20.89 19.23
CA PHE A 256 21.98 -19.92 18.77
C PHE A 256 20.59 -20.54 18.65
N LYS A 257 19.56 -19.75 18.98
CA LYS A 257 18.19 -20.00 18.55
C LYS A 257 17.96 -19.28 17.21
N VAL A 258 17.45 -20.02 16.22
CA VAL A 258 17.11 -19.47 14.92
C VAL A 258 15.71 -18.88 14.94
N VAL A 259 15.60 -17.62 14.51
CA VAL A 259 14.32 -16.91 14.36
C VAL A 259 14.20 -16.39 12.93
N ILE A 260 13.05 -16.56 12.31
CA ILE A 260 12.77 -16.01 10.97
C ILE A 260 11.69 -14.94 11.12
N ILE A 261 11.92 -13.75 10.56
CA ILE A 261 11.00 -12.61 10.62
C ILE A 261 10.73 -12.14 9.20
N THR A 262 9.49 -12.29 8.74
CA THR A 262 9.14 -12.01 7.34
C THR A 262 7.90 -11.10 7.21
N ASN A 263 7.99 -10.12 6.31
CA ASN A 263 6.93 -9.15 6.01
C ASN A 263 6.05 -9.67 4.85
N GLN A 264 4.84 -10.16 5.13
CA GLN A 264 3.98 -10.87 4.17
C GLN A 264 2.62 -10.20 3.97
N ARG A 265 2.62 -8.93 3.52
CA ARG A 265 1.40 -8.13 3.29
C ARG A 265 0.38 -8.82 2.37
N GLY A 266 0.86 -9.64 1.43
CA GLY A 266 0.00 -10.39 0.50
C GLY A 266 -1.00 -11.33 1.18
N LEU A 267 -0.67 -11.83 2.38
CA LEU A 267 -1.50 -12.81 3.11
C LEU A 267 -2.77 -12.22 3.71
N ALA A 268 -2.83 -10.91 3.92
CA ALA A 268 -4.02 -10.25 4.46
C ALA A 268 -5.24 -10.28 3.51
N LYS A 269 -5.09 -10.84 2.29
CA LYS A 269 -6.11 -10.82 1.23
C LYS A 269 -7.04 -12.05 1.22
N SER A 270 -6.60 -13.23 1.68
CA SER A 270 -7.46 -14.42 1.78
C SER A 270 -6.91 -15.50 2.73
N HIS A 271 -7.81 -16.34 3.27
CA HIS A 271 -7.44 -17.51 4.09
C HIS A 271 -6.74 -18.63 3.32
N SER A 272 -7.07 -18.82 2.03
CA SER A 272 -6.41 -19.83 1.20
C SER A 272 -4.91 -19.56 1.04
N HIS A 273 -4.52 -18.30 0.86
CA HIS A 273 -3.12 -17.90 0.79
C HIS A 273 -2.38 -18.11 2.11
N GLU A 274 -3.05 -17.98 3.26
CA GLU A 274 -2.44 -18.26 4.55
C GLU A 274 -2.07 -19.74 4.69
N SER A 275 -2.98 -20.66 4.37
CA SER A 275 -2.72 -22.10 4.49
C SER A 275 -1.56 -22.55 3.59
N GLU A 276 -1.55 -22.10 2.34
CA GLU A 276 -0.46 -22.38 1.40
C GLU A 276 0.88 -21.83 1.90
N PHE A 277 0.88 -20.64 2.50
CA PHE A 277 2.08 -20.03 3.04
C PHE A 277 2.60 -20.77 4.28
N LYS A 278 1.71 -21.22 5.17
CA LYS A 278 2.09 -22.07 6.32
C LYS A 278 2.81 -23.33 5.85
N SER A 279 2.23 -24.02 4.85
CA SER A 279 2.84 -25.20 4.25
C SER A 279 4.19 -24.87 3.58
N LYS A 280 4.31 -23.72 2.89
CA LYS A 280 5.61 -23.24 2.35
C LYS A 280 6.66 -23.13 3.46
N VAL A 281 6.34 -22.49 4.58
CA VAL A 281 7.27 -22.32 5.71
C VAL A 281 7.69 -23.68 6.28
N GLU A 282 6.75 -24.59 6.50
CA GLU A 282 7.06 -25.93 7.02
C GLU A 282 7.97 -26.72 6.07
N HIS A 283 7.74 -26.65 4.76
CA HIS A 283 8.61 -27.29 3.77
C HIS A 283 10.01 -26.69 3.72
N ILE A 284 10.15 -25.37 3.90
CA ILE A 284 11.46 -24.71 3.98
C ILE A 284 12.21 -25.19 5.22
N LEU A 285 11.56 -25.20 6.38
CA LEU A 285 12.18 -25.66 7.63
C LEU A 285 12.59 -27.13 7.55
N LYS A 286 11.73 -27.98 6.97
CA LYS A 286 12.05 -29.39 6.71
C LYS A 286 13.24 -29.55 5.76
N ARG A 287 13.36 -28.69 4.73
CA ARG A 287 14.49 -28.74 3.79
C ARG A 287 15.80 -28.30 4.42
N LEU A 288 15.75 -27.30 5.31
CA LEU A 288 16.91 -26.79 6.05
C LEU A 288 17.30 -27.70 7.22
N ASP A 289 16.38 -28.55 7.67
CA ASP A 289 16.52 -29.48 8.80
C ASP A 289 16.89 -28.76 10.11
N ILE A 290 16.20 -27.65 10.41
CA ILE A 290 16.46 -26.84 11.61
C ILE A 290 15.20 -26.58 12.43
N PRO A 291 15.29 -26.57 13.78
CA PRO A 291 14.26 -25.98 14.62
C PRO A 291 14.33 -24.45 14.53
N ALA A 292 13.21 -23.81 14.21
CA ALA A 292 13.08 -22.36 14.15
C ALA A 292 11.77 -21.84 14.77
N GLN A 293 11.79 -20.56 15.13
CA GLN A 293 10.60 -19.75 15.40
C GLN A 293 10.36 -18.78 14.24
N VAL A 294 9.15 -18.73 13.69
CA VAL A 294 8.86 -17.90 12.50
C VAL A 294 7.75 -16.89 12.81
N TYR A 295 8.05 -15.60 12.61
CA TYR A 295 7.10 -14.50 12.68
C TYR A 295 6.72 -14.05 11.26
N VAL A 296 5.45 -14.19 10.93
CA VAL A 296 4.88 -13.82 9.63
C VAL A 296 3.98 -12.61 9.80
N CYS A 297 4.48 -11.44 9.42
CA CYS A 297 3.83 -10.16 9.63
C CYS A 297 2.97 -9.77 8.42
N SER A 298 1.66 -9.98 8.50
CA SER A 298 0.72 -9.71 7.39
C SER A 298 0.12 -8.30 7.41
N GLY A 299 0.18 -7.62 8.56
CA GLY A 299 -0.37 -6.28 8.78
C GLY A 299 0.61 -5.11 8.58
N HIS A 300 0.09 -3.91 8.80
CA HIS A 300 0.87 -2.67 8.99
C HIS A 300 1.12 -2.43 10.50
N GLY A 301 1.88 -1.39 10.83
CA GLY A 301 2.15 -1.00 12.21
C GLY A 301 3.31 -1.76 12.86
N PHE A 302 3.28 -1.82 14.19
CA PHE A 302 4.47 -2.06 15.02
C PHE A 302 5.20 -3.39 14.83
N PHE A 303 4.53 -4.42 14.31
CA PHE A 303 5.15 -5.73 14.05
C PHE A 303 5.72 -5.86 12.62
N ARG A 304 5.48 -4.88 11.76
CA ARG A 304 6.04 -4.86 10.41
C ARG A 304 7.42 -4.23 10.45
N LYS A 305 8.45 -4.94 9.95
CA LYS A 305 9.79 -4.36 9.79
C LYS A 305 9.69 -3.09 8.92
N PRO A 306 10.36 -1.98 9.28
CA PRO A 306 11.46 -1.88 10.25
C PRO A 306 11.10 -1.74 11.73
N ALA A 307 9.83 -1.61 12.11
CA ALA A 307 9.45 -1.47 13.52
C ALA A 307 9.86 -2.71 14.35
N PRO A 308 10.30 -2.53 15.62
CA PRO A 308 10.90 -3.59 16.42
C PRO A 308 9.90 -4.51 17.12
N GLY A 309 8.59 -4.38 16.88
CA GLY A 309 7.55 -5.06 17.68
C GLY A 309 7.64 -6.59 17.69
N VAL A 310 8.14 -7.20 16.61
CA VAL A 310 8.44 -8.65 16.61
C VAL A 310 9.52 -9.00 17.62
N TRP A 311 10.59 -8.19 17.69
CA TRP A 311 11.68 -8.40 18.63
C TRP A 311 11.23 -8.19 20.08
N GLU A 312 10.46 -7.13 20.34
CA GLU A 312 9.91 -6.90 21.68
C GLU A 312 9.01 -8.05 22.13
N HIS A 313 8.18 -8.58 21.23
CA HIS A 313 7.39 -9.77 21.52
C HIS A 313 8.30 -10.98 21.75
N LEU A 314 9.35 -11.16 20.96
CA LEU A 314 10.31 -12.25 21.13
C LEU A 314 10.95 -12.22 22.53
N GLU A 315 11.40 -11.05 22.98
CA GLU A 315 11.99 -10.86 24.31
C GLU A 315 10.99 -11.10 25.43
N LYS A 316 9.81 -10.48 25.36
CA LYS A 316 8.82 -10.50 26.45
C LYS A 316 8.06 -11.83 26.55
N HIS A 317 7.79 -12.46 25.41
CA HIS A 317 6.87 -13.60 25.33
C HIS A 317 7.42 -14.77 24.50
N GLY A 318 8.28 -14.48 23.53
CA GLY A 318 8.80 -15.45 22.55
C GLY A 318 9.93 -16.36 23.03
N ASN A 319 10.57 -16.04 24.16
CA ASN A 319 11.81 -16.69 24.59
C ASN A 319 11.76 -17.36 25.96
N GLY A 320 10.57 -17.70 26.46
CA GLY A 320 10.42 -18.52 27.67
C GLY A 320 11.15 -17.96 28.89
N ASN A 321 11.12 -16.63 29.06
CA ASN A 321 11.82 -15.88 30.10
C ASN A 321 13.35 -15.98 30.09
N VAL A 322 13.97 -16.57 29.05
CA VAL A 322 15.42 -16.53 28.86
C VAL A 322 15.81 -15.16 28.29
N PRO A 323 16.59 -14.34 29.01
CA PRO A 323 17.00 -13.02 28.52
C PRO A 323 17.85 -13.15 27.25
N ILE A 324 17.60 -12.26 26.28
CA ILE A 324 18.35 -12.24 25.02
C ILE A 324 19.57 -11.33 25.16
N ASN A 325 20.74 -11.83 24.76
CA ASN A 325 21.96 -11.03 24.67
C ASN A 325 22.05 -10.39 23.28
N ILE A 326 21.74 -9.09 23.20
CA ILE A 326 21.73 -8.32 21.95
C ILE A 326 23.11 -8.28 21.29
N HIS A 327 24.20 -8.17 22.05
CA HIS A 327 25.55 -8.02 21.52
C HIS A 327 26.11 -9.30 20.89
N GLU A 328 25.62 -10.45 21.34
CA GLU A 328 25.92 -11.77 20.78
C GLU A 328 24.89 -12.23 19.76
N SER A 329 23.79 -11.49 19.58
CA SER A 329 22.75 -11.76 18.60
C SER A 329 22.95 -10.93 17.33
N PHE A 330 22.32 -11.35 16.24
CA PHE A 330 22.40 -10.64 14.96
C PHE A 330 21.16 -10.86 14.10
N TYR A 331 21.00 -9.97 13.10
CA TYR A 331 19.98 -10.06 12.07
C TYR A 331 20.62 -10.16 10.68
N VAL A 332 20.10 -11.04 9.82
CA VAL A 332 20.51 -11.16 8.42
C VAL A 332 19.32 -10.89 7.51
N GLY A 333 19.48 -10.00 6.53
CA GLY A 333 18.41 -9.65 5.60
C GLY A 333 18.90 -8.99 4.31
N ASP A 334 18.15 -9.12 3.22
CA ASP A 334 18.51 -8.57 1.91
C ASP A 334 17.98 -7.15 1.69
N ALA A 335 16.96 -6.72 2.43
CA ALA A 335 16.44 -5.35 2.39
C ALA A 335 17.37 -4.40 3.15
N ALA A 336 18.56 -4.18 2.58
CA ALA A 336 19.70 -3.56 3.23
C ALA A 336 20.05 -2.17 2.71
N GLY A 337 19.24 -1.60 1.80
CA GLY A 337 19.45 -0.25 1.26
C GLY A 337 20.68 -0.12 0.36
N ARG A 338 21.14 -1.20 -0.29
CA ARG A 338 22.29 -1.13 -1.20
C ARG A 338 21.94 -0.38 -2.50
N PRO A 339 22.84 0.49 -3.01
CA PRO A 339 22.61 1.28 -4.23
C PRO A 339 22.67 0.41 -5.49
N ALA A 340 22.23 0.93 -6.63
CA ALA A 340 22.36 0.19 -7.89
C ALA A 340 23.84 -0.11 -8.21
N ASN A 341 24.09 -1.27 -8.81
CA ASN A 341 25.43 -1.76 -9.15
C ASN A 341 26.38 -1.96 -7.95
N TRP A 342 25.84 -2.20 -6.75
CA TRP A 342 26.64 -2.66 -5.60
C TRP A 342 27.40 -3.97 -5.89
N GLU A 343 26.90 -4.77 -6.85
CA GLU A 343 27.59 -5.83 -7.57
C GLU A 343 27.19 -5.72 -9.07
N PRO A 344 28.04 -6.11 -10.04
CA PRO A 344 27.72 -5.95 -11.47
C PRO A 344 26.34 -6.49 -11.84
N LYS A 345 25.52 -5.65 -12.49
CA LYS A 345 24.14 -5.95 -12.93
C LYS A 345 23.13 -6.13 -11.78
N ARG A 346 23.47 -5.86 -10.52
CA ARG A 346 22.49 -5.81 -9.42
C ARG A 346 21.76 -4.48 -9.40
N LYS A 347 20.43 -4.58 -9.27
CA LYS A 347 19.58 -3.41 -9.02
C LYS A 347 19.78 -2.92 -7.59
N LYS A 348 19.40 -1.67 -7.32
CA LYS A 348 19.28 -1.17 -5.95
C LYS A 348 18.32 -2.06 -5.15
N ASP A 349 18.57 -2.18 -3.85
CA ASP A 349 17.66 -2.92 -2.98
C ASP A 349 16.27 -2.28 -2.99
N PHE A 350 15.24 -3.12 -2.94
CA PHE A 350 13.86 -2.65 -2.98
C PHE A 350 13.43 -1.98 -1.67
N SER A 351 14.22 -2.06 -0.60
CA SER A 351 13.88 -1.64 0.76
C SER A 351 15.16 -1.55 1.61
N CYS A 352 15.07 -0.85 2.74
CA CYS A 352 16.08 -0.85 3.80
C CYS A 352 15.51 -1.43 5.12
N SER A 353 14.36 -2.09 5.06
CA SER A 353 13.58 -2.48 6.25
C SER A 353 14.31 -3.48 7.17
N ASP A 354 15.15 -4.36 6.64
CA ASP A 354 15.89 -5.34 7.43
C ASP A 354 17.04 -4.68 8.22
N ARG A 355 17.80 -3.81 7.54
CA ARG A 355 18.87 -3.05 8.18
C ARG A 355 18.32 -2.11 9.24
N LEU A 356 17.22 -1.40 8.93
CA LEU A 356 16.57 -0.48 9.86
C LEU A 356 15.92 -1.21 11.04
N PHE A 357 15.39 -2.43 10.82
CA PHE A 357 14.92 -3.29 11.92
C PHE A 357 16.06 -3.63 12.89
N ALA A 358 17.20 -4.10 12.37
CA ALA A 358 18.36 -4.39 13.19
C ALA A 358 18.86 -3.13 13.92
N LEU A 359 18.86 -1.98 13.26
CA LEU A 359 19.25 -0.69 13.83
C LEU A 359 18.33 -0.24 14.97
N ASN A 360 17.02 -0.39 14.81
CA ASN A 360 16.03 -0.08 15.85
C ASN A 360 16.20 -0.94 17.10
N VAL A 361 16.53 -2.22 16.91
CA VAL A 361 16.72 -3.17 18.00
C VAL A 361 18.11 -3.03 18.64
N GLY A 362 19.11 -2.58 17.88
CA GLY A 362 20.52 -2.55 18.30
C GLY A 362 21.29 -3.83 17.98
N LEU A 363 20.84 -4.62 17.00
CA LEU A 363 21.49 -5.86 16.57
C LEU A 363 22.63 -5.60 15.58
N LYS A 364 23.63 -6.48 15.60
CA LYS A 364 24.57 -6.62 14.47
C LYS A 364 23.78 -7.03 13.22
N PHE A 365 24.06 -6.38 12.10
CA PHE A 365 23.37 -6.65 10.83
C PHE A 365 24.34 -7.18 9.78
N TYR A 366 23.89 -8.16 9.00
CA TYR A 366 24.60 -8.66 7.84
C TYR A 366 23.67 -8.80 6.63
N THR A 367 24.20 -8.60 5.43
CA THR A 367 23.53 -9.08 4.21
C THR A 367 23.72 -10.59 4.03
N PRO A 368 22.91 -11.28 3.22
CA PRO A 368 23.09 -12.71 2.95
C PRO A 368 24.48 -13.01 2.38
N GLU A 369 24.99 -12.14 1.52
CA GLU A 369 26.32 -12.26 0.92
C GLU A 369 27.45 -12.09 1.96
N GLU A 370 27.33 -11.12 2.85
CA GLU A 370 28.28 -10.94 3.96
C GLU A 370 28.28 -12.17 4.88
N PHE A 371 27.11 -12.67 5.25
CA PHE A 371 26.97 -13.71 6.26
C PHE A 371 27.28 -15.13 5.74
N PHE A 372 26.65 -15.53 4.62
CA PHE A 372 26.76 -16.90 4.12
C PHE A 372 28.00 -17.12 3.24
N LEU A 373 28.49 -16.07 2.57
CA LEU A 373 29.65 -16.14 1.66
C LEU A 373 30.90 -15.50 2.24
N ASN A 374 30.84 -14.92 3.45
CA ASN A 374 31.92 -14.17 4.09
C ASN A 374 32.47 -13.05 3.18
N ARG A 375 31.60 -12.42 2.38
CA ARG A 375 32.01 -11.30 1.52
C ARG A 375 32.20 -10.02 2.33
N PRO A 376 33.05 -9.09 1.87
CA PRO A 376 33.18 -7.78 2.48
C PRO A 376 31.85 -7.02 2.47
N ALA A 377 31.63 -6.20 3.49
CA ALA A 377 30.46 -5.33 3.56
C ALA A 377 30.47 -4.32 2.40
N VAL A 378 29.29 -4.09 1.82
CA VAL A 378 29.11 -3.14 0.72
C VAL A 378 28.45 -1.86 1.23
N LYS A 379 28.71 -0.74 0.54
CA LYS A 379 28.08 0.54 0.85
C LYS A 379 26.55 0.44 0.75
N PHE A 380 25.87 1.17 1.60
CA PHE A 380 24.42 1.26 1.66
C PHE A 380 24.01 2.70 2.00
N ASP A 381 22.77 3.04 1.65
CA ASP A 381 22.17 4.33 1.96
C ASP A 381 21.07 4.16 3.01
N LEU A 382 21.11 5.00 4.04
CA LEU A 382 19.99 5.15 4.99
C LEU A 382 18.92 6.07 4.38
N PRO A 383 17.66 5.99 4.85
CA PRO A 383 16.63 6.94 4.45
C PRO A 383 17.07 8.38 4.69
N ALA A 384 16.64 9.31 3.82
CA ALA A 384 16.95 10.73 3.93
C ALA A 384 16.45 11.36 5.24
N PHE A 385 15.36 10.83 5.80
CA PHE A 385 14.85 11.22 7.10
C PHE A 385 15.29 10.21 8.17
N ASP A 386 16.04 10.70 9.18
CA ASP A 386 16.45 9.93 10.35
C ASP A 386 15.66 10.40 11.59
N PRO A 387 14.72 9.58 12.12
CA PRO A 387 13.87 9.97 13.25
C PRO A 387 14.64 10.12 14.57
N ARG A 388 15.91 9.67 14.63
CA ARG A 388 16.76 9.80 15.82
C ARG A 388 17.35 11.21 15.93
N VAL A 389 17.47 11.91 14.80
CA VAL A 389 18.02 13.27 14.75
C VAL A 389 16.91 14.25 15.08
N VAL A 390 17.01 14.87 16.25
CA VAL A 390 16.16 16.00 16.64
C VAL A 390 17.02 17.24 16.63
N LEU A 391 16.68 18.17 15.76
CA LEU A 391 17.38 19.45 15.63
C LEU A 391 16.76 20.43 16.63
N ASP A 392 17.62 21.19 17.31
CA ASP A 392 17.20 22.34 18.12
C ASP A 392 16.93 23.52 17.18
N LEU A 393 15.66 23.72 16.84
CA LEU A 393 15.20 24.72 15.89
C LEU A 393 14.17 25.64 16.55
N PRO A 394 14.14 26.94 16.21
CA PRO A 394 13.07 27.83 16.64
C PRO A 394 11.72 27.34 16.10
N LEU A 395 10.61 27.66 16.78
CA LEU A 395 9.27 27.20 16.37
C LEU A 395 8.93 27.64 14.94
N ALA A 396 9.24 28.90 14.61
CA ALA A 396 8.98 29.46 13.29
C ALA A 396 10.07 30.44 12.83
N GLU A 397 10.24 30.51 11.50
CA GLU A 397 11.20 31.37 10.82
C GLU A 397 10.49 32.18 9.73
N VAL A 398 10.80 33.47 9.59
CA VAL A 398 10.31 34.26 8.45
C VAL A 398 11.09 33.87 7.20
N ILE A 399 10.39 33.35 6.20
CA ILE A 399 10.97 33.10 4.86
C ILE A 399 10.84 34.36 3.99
N ALA A 400 9.67 35.01 4.04
CA ALA A 400 9.39 36.19 3.24
C ALA A 400 8.41 37.11 3.98
N THR A 401 8.61 38.41 3.91
CA THR A 401 7.72 39.40 4.53
C THR A 401 7.69 40.67 3.71
N ARG A 402 6.54 41.37 3.72
CA ARG A 402 6.43 42.72 3.15
C ARG A 402 6.89 43.82 4.11
N SER A 403 7.11 43.47 5.38
CA SER A 403 7.60 44.40 6.41
C SER A 403 9.11 44.50 6.38
N THR A 404 9.64 45.72 6.51
CA THR A 404 11.10 45.98 6.54
C THR A 404 11.72 45.82 7.93
N ASN A 405 10.91 45.74 9.00
CA ASN A 405 11.37 45.72 10.40
C ASN A 405 10.91 44.45 11.16
N GLY A 406 10.79 43.31 10.49
CA GLY A 406 10.32 42.05 11.08
C GLY A 406 11.41 41.28 11.84
N LYS A 407 11.05 40.67 12.98
CA LYS A 407 11.86 39.62 13.63
C LYS A 407 12.00 38.43 12.67
N LYS A 408 13.19 37.82 12.62
CA LYS A 408 13.49 36.67 11.75
C LYS A 408 12.97 35.33 12.30
N PHE A 409 12.83 35.23 13.62
CA PHE A 409 12.46 34.02 14.34
C PHE A 409 11.36 34.35 15.35
N PHE A 410 10.46 33.39 15.60
CA PHE A 410 9.37 33.54 16.56
C PHE A 410 9.36 32.41 17.60
N GLY A 411 9.17 32.80 18.86
CA GLY A 411 8.76 31.91 19.95
C GLY A 411 7.25 31.64 19.99
N GLU A 412 6.79 30.82 20.94
CA GLU A 412 5.37 30.42 21.05
C GLU A 412 4.41 31.62 21.18
N ASP A 413 4.75 32.61 22.02
CA ASP A 413 3.88 33.77 22.29
C ASP A 413 3.94 34.86 21.22
N GLU A 414 4.93 34.81 20.32
CA GLU A 414 5.17 35.84 19.31
C GLU A 414 4.52 35.52 17.95
N LEU A 415 3.93 34.33 17.84
CA LEU A 415 3.27 33.86 16.63
C LEU A 415 1.94 34.60 16.38
N LEU A 416 1.34 35.17 17.43
CA LEU A 416 -0.01 35.74 17.43
C LEU A 416 -0.02 37.23 17.04
N ARG A 417 -1.08 37.66 16.35
CA ARG A 417 -1.39 39.08 16.16
C ARG A 417 -2.61 39.50 16.98
N THR A 418 -2.61 40.75 17.41
CA THR A 418 -3.74 41.40 18.09
C THR A 418 -4.81 41.87 17.11
N SER A 419 -4.42 42.21 15.88
CA SER A 419 -5.33 42.52 14.78
C SER A 419 -5.96 41.26 14.21
N THR A 420 -7.21 41.36 13.74
CA THR A 420 -7.88 40.31 12.98
C THR A 420 -7.02 39.92 11.78
N GLU A 421 -6.81 38.63 11.55
CA GLU A 421 -6.05 38.11 10.40
C GLU A 421 -6.56 36.74 9.92
N VAL A 422 -6.10 36.34 8.73
CA VAL A 422 -6.28 35.01 8.15
C VAL A 422 -4.94 34.28 8.11
N VAL A 423 -4.80 33.19 8.85
CA VAL A 423 -3.62 32.32 8.79
C VAL A 423 -3.91 31.12 7.91
N VAL A 424 -3.14 30.91 6.85
CA VAL A 424 -3.26 29.77 5.94
C VAL A 424 -2.15 28.77 6.23
N LEU A 425 -2.49 27.58 6.73
CA LEU A 425 -1.53 26.49 6.91
C LEU A 425 -1.27 25.78 5.58
N VAL A 426 -0.02 25.49 5.26
CA VAL A 426 0.39 24.81 4.02
C VAL A 426 1.31 23.64 4.37
N GLY A 427 1.03 22.46 3.81
CA GLY A 427 1.93 21.31 3.96
C GLY A 427 1.21 19.96 3.88
N TYR A 428 1.99 18.88 3.78
CA TYR A 428 1.49 17.51 3.62
C TYR A 428 0.40 17.16 4.65
N PRO A 429 -0.61 16.35 4.31
CA PRO A 429 -1.35 15.64 5.34
C PRO A 429 -0.38 14.88 6.27
N ALA A 430 -0.75 14.70 7.55
CA ALA A 430 0.13 14.16 8.60
C ALA A 430 1.40 14.98 8.95
N SER A 431 1.58 16.20 8.43
CA SER A 431 2.70 17.11 8.83
C SER A 431 2.56 17.75 10.22
N GLY A 432 1.45 17.52 10.94
CA GLY A 432 1.22 18.14 12.25
C GLY A 432 0.39 19.42 12.25
N LYS A 433 -0.05 19.93 11.09
CA LYS A 433 -0.88 21.15 10.96
C LYS A 433 -2.01 21.27 11.98
N THR A 434 -2.88 20.27 12.07
CA THR A 434 -4.03 20.31 13.01
C THR A 434 -3.59 20.37 14.46
N HIS A 435 -2.50 19.69 14.83
CA HIS A 435 -1.94 19.78 16.18
C HIS A 435 -1.39 21.18 16.44
N PHE A 436 -0.60 21.71 15.50
CA PHE A 436 -0.07 23.07 15.55
C PHE A 436 -1.17 24.13 15.66
N ALA A 437 -2.19 24.05 14.79
CA ALA A 437 -3.34 24.96 14.79
C ALA A 437 -4.03 24.95 16.15
N LYS A 438 -4.36 23.76 16.66
CA LYS A 438 -5.04 23.61 17.95
C LYS A 438 -4.23 24.17 19.10
N LYS A 439 -2.93 23.84 19.16
CA LYS A 439 -2.06 24.23 20.26
C LYS A 439 -1.77 25.74 20.28
N TYR A 440 -1.37 26.31 19.14
CA TYR A 440 -0.81 27.65 19.10
C TYR A 440 -1.81 28.74 18.70
N LEU A 441 -2.85 28.41 17.93
CA LEU A 441 -3.79 29.40 17.39
C LEU A 441 -5.18 29.27 18.02
N VAL A 442 -5.76 28.07 18.03
CA VAL A 442 -7.14 27.85 18.52
C VAL A 442 -7.22 28.01 20.04
N ALA A 443 -6.22 27.52 20.78
CA ALA A 443 -6.10 27.77 22.23
C ALA A 443 -6.03 29.27 22.57
N LYS A 444 -5.72 30.11 21.57
CA LYS A 444 -5.62 31.57 21.64
C LYS A 444 -6.75 32.25 20.84
N GLN A 445 -7.89 31.57 20.73
CA GLN A 445 -9.17 32.07 20.20
C GLN A 445 -9.27 32.28 18.69
N TYR A 446 -8.34 31.73 17.89
CA TYR A 446 -8.54 31.67 16.44
C TYR A 446 -9.66 30.68 16.11
N VAL A 447 -10.53 31.05 15.17
CA VAL A 447 -11.56 30.14 14.67
C VAL A 447 -10.90 29.08 13.79
N HIS A 448 -11.11 27.81 14.13
CA HIS A 448 -10.53 26.67 13.41
C HIS A 448 -11.36 26.32 12.18
N ILE A 449 -10.78 26.54 11.00
CA ILE A 449 -11.42 26.22 9.73
C ILE A 449 -10.75 24.98 9.14
N ASN A 450 -11.44 23.84 9.19
CA ASN A 450 -10.93 22.56 8.70
C ASN A 450 -11.92 21.92 7.72
N ARG A 451 -11.46 21.63 6.51
CA ARG A 451 -12.28 21.06 5.44
C ARG A 451 -12.71 19.63 5.71
N ASP A 452 -11.93 18.83 6.42
CA ASP A 452 -12.30 17.45 6.74
C ASP A 452 -13.52 17.42 7.66
N THR A 453 -13.64 18.40 8.56
CA THR A 453 -14.82 18.58 9.42
C THR A 453 -15.99 19.26 8.70
N LEU A 454 -15.72 20.29 7.89
CA LEU A 454 -16.76 21.07 7.22
C LEU A 454 -17.28 20.42 5.91
N GLY A 455 -16.51 19.51 5.32
CA GLY A 455 -16.84 18.71 4.14
C GLY A 455 -16.56 19.35 2.78
N SER A 456 -16.63 20.68 2.63
CA SER A 456 -16.37 21.37 1.34
C SER A 456 -15.57 22.65 1.51
N TRP A 457 -14.85 23.04 0.45
CA TRP A 457 -14.07 24.28 0.48
C TRP A 457 -14.96 25.52 0.54
N GLN A 458 -16.17 25.47 -0.04
CA GLN A 458 -17.14 26.56 0.01
C GLN A 458 -17.60 26.82 1.44
N LYS A 459 -17.83 25.75 2.22
CA LYS A 459 -18.16 25.87 3.64
C LYS A 459 -16.98 26.45 4.44
N CYS A 460 -15.74 26.09 4.11
CA CYS A 460 -14.58 26.73 4.72
C CYS A 460 -14.57 28.25 4.48
N VAL A 461 -14.84 28.69 3.25
CA VAL A 461 -14.89 30.13 2.92
C VAL A 461 -16.04 30.80 3.67
N SER A 462 -17.24 30.21 3.65
CA SER A 462 -18.42 30.78 4.34
C SER A 462 -18.23 30.89 5.86
N GLU A 463 -17.64 29.89 6.50
CA GLU A 463 -17.37 29.94 7.94
C GLU A 463 -16.26 30.94 8.28
N SER A 464 -15.23 31.03 7.43
CA SER A 464 -14.19 32.05 7.55
C SER A 464 -14.77 33.47 7.44
N GLU A 465 -15.66 33.67 6.47
CA GLU A 465 -16.35 34.93 6.23
C GLU A 465 -17.20 35.35 7.43
N ASN A 466 -17.96 34.41 8.00
CA ASN A 466 -18.73 34.62 9.22
C ASN A 466 -17.82 35.03 10.40
N ALA A 467 -16.70 34.35 10.61
CA ALA A 467 -15.75 34.68 11.67
C ALA A 467 -15.12 36.08 11.50
N LEU A 468 -14.71 36.42 10.29
CA LEU A 468 -14.10 37.72 9.97
C LEU A 468 -15.10 38.87 10.11
N ALA A 469 -16.37 38.66 9.74
CA ALA A 469 -17.44 39.65 9.97
C ALA A 469 -17.62 39.99 11.46
N HIS A 470 -17.36 39.03 12.34
CA HIS A 470 -17.35 39.22 13.80
C HIS A 470 -15.96 39.61 14.36
N LYS A 471 -15.04 40.08 13.50
CA LYS A 471 -13.66 40.52 13.84
C LYS A 471 -12.80 39.44 14.52
N ARG A 472 -13.08 38.15 14.29
CA ARG A 472 -12.28 37.04 14.83
C ARG A 472 -11.25 36.56 13.81
N SER A 473 -10.02 36.34 14.24
CA SER A 473 -8.98 35.74 13.40
C SER A 473 -9.30 34.27 13.10
N VAL A 474 -8.88 33.82 11.93
CA VAL A 474 -9.17 32.45 11.45
C VAL A 474 -7.88 31.72 11.09
N VAL A 475 -7.84 30.42 11.36
CA VAL A 475 -6.78 29.52 10.88
C VAL A 475 -7.37 28.49 9.92
N ILE A 476 -6.84 28.46 8.70
CA ILE A 476 -7.22 27.53 7.65
C ILE A 476 -6.34 26.29 7.72
N ASP A 477 -6.81 25.28 8.43
CA ASP A 477 -6.15 23.98 8.61
C ASP A 477 -6.55 22.98 7.52
N ASN A 478 -6.11 23.30 6.30
CA ASN A 478 -6.20 22.42 5.14
C ASN A 478 -4.79 22.15 4.60
N THR A 479 -4.66 21.30 3.58
CA THR A 479 -3.36 21.05 2.95
C THR A 479 -2.85 22.23 2.11
N ASN A 480 -3.76 22.94 1.44
CA ASN A 480 -3.50 24.15 0.64
C ASN A 480 -2.27 24.05 -0.30
N PRO A 481 -2.16 23.00 -1.14
CA PRO A 481 -0.93 22.71 -1.89
C PRO A 481 -0.65 23.70 -3.00
N ASP A 482 -1.68 24.26 -3.64
CA ASP A 482 -1.57 25.07 -4.85
C ASP A 482 -2.09 26.51 -4.65
N VAL A 483 -1.68 27.39 -5.57
CA VAL A 483 -2.02 28.81 -5.58
C VAL A 483 -3.54 29.03 -5.62
N ASP A 484 -4.28 28.28 -6.44
CA ASP A 484 -5.73 28.44 -6.58
C ASP A 484 -6.50 28.09 -5.30
N SER A 485 -5.99 27.13 -4.52
CA SER A 485 -6.55 26.80 -3.21
C SER A 485 -6.30 27.90 -2.19
N ARG A 486 -5.09 28.49 -2.18
CA ARG A 486 -4.68 29.56 -1.27
C ARG A 486 -5.36 30.90 -1.60
N LYS A 487 -5.50 31.22 -2.89
CA LYS A 487 -6.08 32.46 -3.42
C LYS A 487 -7.46 32.76 -2.82
N ARG A 488 -8.28 31.73 -2.59
CA ARG A 488 -9.62 31.86 -1.98
C ARG A 488 -9.59 32.55 -0.62
N PHE A 489 -8.52 32.33 0.15
CA PHE A 489 -8.37 32.88 1.49
C PHE A 489 -7.63 34.21 1.48
N THR A 490 -6.68 34.43 0.55
CA THR A 490 -6.03 35.74 0.38
C THR A 490 -7.01 36.78 -0.16
N GLU A 491 -7.91 36.41 -1.07
CA GLU A 491 -9.00 37.27 -1.54
C GLU A 491 -10.01 37.57 -0.43
N LEU A 492 -10.31 36.59 0.43
CA LEU A 492 -11.19 36.78 1.57
C LEU A 492 -10.59 37.77 2.58
N ALA A 493 -9.30 37.64 2.91
CA ALA A 493 -8.61 38.59 3.79
C ALA A 493 -8.65 40.02 3.21
N ARG A 494 -8.38 40.16 1.91
CA ARG A 494 -8.48 41.44 1.20
C ARG A 494 -9.88 42.06 1.28
N LYS A 495 -10.94 41.25 1.09
CA LYS A 495 -12.34 41.69 1.19
C LYS A 495 -12.66 42.29 2.56
N TYR A 496 -12.09 41.74 3.63
CA TYR A 496 -12.30 42.19 5.01
C TYR A 496 -11.24 43.19 5.50
N GLY A 497 -10.30 43.60 4.64
CA GLY A 497 -9.26 44.58 4.97
C GLY A 497 -8.31 44.10 6.07
N CYS A 498 -8.09 42.78 6.19
CA CYS A 498 -7.19 42.20 7.18
C CYS A 498 -5.97 41.52 6.54
N ASP A 499 -4.95 41.28 7.36
CA ASP A 499 -3.73 40.60 6.92
C ASP A 499 -3.99 39.12 6.63
N CYS A 500 -3.22 38.57 5.68
CA CYS A 500 -3.18 37.14 5.41
C CYS A 500 -1.74 36.64 5.52
N ARG A 501 -1.49 35.71 6.45
CA ARG A 501 -0.17 35.08 6.61
C ARG A 501 -0.19 33.62 6.18
N CYS A 502 0.92 33.15 5.64
CA CYS A 502 1.09 31.76 5.21
C CYS A 502 2.08 31.04 6.12
N PHE A 503 1.66 29.92 6.71
CA PHE A 503 2.50 29.11 7.58
C PHE A 503 2.78 27.78 6.88
N VAL A 504 4.00 27.61 6.41
CA VAL A 504 4.47 26.44 5.67
C VAL A 504 5.12 25.46 6.63
N MET A 505 4.53 24.28 6.79
CA MET A 505 5.10 23.24 7.65
C MET A 505 6.39 22.70 7.03
N ASP A 506 7.50 22.78 7.77
CA ASP A 506 8.75 22.10 7.44
C ASP A 506 8.59 20.60 7.67
N CYS A 507 8.03 19.91 6.68
CA CYS A 507 7.79 18.48 6.76
C CYS A 507 8.00 17.88 5.38
N SER A 508 9.02 17.03 5.25
CA SER A 508 9.25 16.26 4.04
C SER A 508 8.20 15.15 3.89
N LEU A 509 8.12 14.56 2.68
CA LEU A 509 7.24 13.43 2.41
C LEU A 509 7.52 12.25 3.36
N GLU A 510 8.80 11.95 3.58
CA GLU A 510 9.29 10.86 4.41
C GLU A 510 8.90 11.08 5.87
N ARG A 511 9.06 12.30 6.37
CA ARG A 511 8.65 12.68 7.72
C ARG A 511 7.13 12.66 7.89
N ALA A 512 6.36 13.05 6.86
CA ALA A 512 4.89 12.94 6.88
C ALA A 512 4.43 11.47 6.92
N LYS A 513 5.07 10.58 6.16
CA LYS A 513 4.82 9.13 6.22
C LYS A 513 5.17 8.55 7.58
N HIS A 514 6.30 8.95 8.15
CA HIS A 514 6.71 8.55 9.50
C HIS A 514 5.71 9.00 10.56
N ASN A 515 5.29 10.28 10.54
CA ASN A 515 4.26 10.80 11.43
C ASN A 515 2.94 10.04 11.30
N ASN A 516 2.56 9.66 10.09
CA ASN A 516 1.35 8.87 9.87
C ASN A 516 1.49 7.45 10.48
N GLU A 517 2.62 6.78 10.26
CA GLU A 517 2.87 5.45 10.85
C GLU A 517 2.94 5.51 12.39
N PHE A 518 3.59 6.52 12.96
CA PHE A 518 3.62 6.77 14.39
C PHE A 518 2.20 6.91 14.97
N ARG A 519 1.35 7.73 14.32
CA ARG A 519 -0.06 7.89 14.72
C ARG A 519 -0.84 6.58 14.61
N GLU A 520 -0.64 5.82 13.54
CA GLU A 520 -1.28 4.52 13.35
C GLU A 520 -0.91 3.52 14.45
N ILE A 521 0.34 3.52 14.88
CA ILE A 521 0.83 2.65 15.95
C ILE A 521 0.31 3.10 17.32
N LYS A 522 0.31 4.41 17.58
CA LYS A 522 -0.15 4.97 18.86
C LYS A 522 -1.66 4.84 19.05
N LEU A 523 -2.44 5.17 18.02
CA LEU A 523 -3.91 5.19 18.06
C LEU A 523 -4.54 3.82 17.78
N LYS A 524 -3.81 2.71 18.00
CA LYS A 524 -4.30 1.35 17.71
C LYS A 524 -5.68 1.12 18.35
N GLY A 525 -6.69 0.93 17.51
CA GLY A 525 -8.06 0.67 17.95
C GLY A 525 -8.96 1.92 18.09
N GLU A 526 -8.39 3.11 17.99
CA GLU A 526 -9.15 4.36 17.99
C GLU A 526 -9.59 4.77 16.56
N PRO A 527 -10.71 5.51 16.42
CA PRO A 527 -11.13 6.04 15.13
C PRO A 527 -10.11 7.06 14.62
N HIS A 528 -9.27 6.64 13.69
CA HIS A 528 -8.36 7.54 12.99
C HIS A 528 -8.44 7.31 11.47
N THR A 529 -8.40 8.41 10.72
CA THR A 529 -8.36 8.34 9.25
C THR A 529 -6.91 8.23 8.80
N SER A 530 -6.52 7.03 8.35
CA SER A 530 -5.17 6.78 7.79
C SER A 530 -4.93 7.62 6.55
N VAL A 531 -3.81 8.34 6.53
CA VAL A 531 -3.35 9.05 5.34
C VAL A 531 -2.64 8.05 4.42
N THR A 532 -3.31 7.68 3.33
CA THR A 532 -2.70 6.81 2.32
C THR A 532 -1.56 7.52 1.56
N ASP A 533 -0.57 6.75 1.12
CA ASP A 533 0.55 7.25 0.30
C ASP A 533 0.08 8.05 -0.92
N MET A 534 -1.01 7.60 -1.53
CA MET A 534 -1.66 8.24 -2.66
C MET A 534 -2.08 9.69 -2.39
N VAL A 535 -2.57 9.99 -1.19
CA VAL A 535 -2.93 11.36 -0.79
C VAL A 535 -1.67 12.20 -0.62
N LEU A 536 -0.60 11.64 -0.06
CA LEU A 536 0.69 12.32 0.08
C LEU A 536 1.34 12.62 -1.27
N TYR A 537 1.34 11.67 -2.21
CA TYR A 537 1.86 11.88 -3.57
C TYR A 537 0.99 12.86 -4.38
N SER A 538 -0.33 12.78 -4.25
CA SER A 538 -1.27 13.76 -4.85
C SER A 538 -1.06 15.18 -4.31
N HIS A 539 -0.66 15.31 -3.05
CA HIS A 539 -0.22 16.58 -2.48
C HIS A 539 1.10 17.04 -3.11
N ARG A 540 2.12 16.18 -3.13
CA ARG A 540 3.45 16.47 -3.71
C ARG A 540 3.33 16.99 -5.15
N SER A 541 2.52 16.36 -5.99
CA SER A 541 2.38 16.74 -7.40
C SER A 541 1.67 18.07 -7.62
N LYS A 542 0.84 18.51 -6.68
CA LYS A 542 0.13 19.80 -6.74
C LYS A 542 0.87 20.92 -6.03
N PHE A 543 1.83 20.58 -5.17
CA PHE A 543 2.49 21.53 -4.31
C PHE A 543 3.22 22.59 -5.12
N LYS A 544 2.93 23.86 -4.82
CA LYS A 544 3.68 25.02 -5.29
C LYS A 544 4.07 25.85 -4.07
N GLU A 545 5.34 26.22 -3.99
CA GLU A 545 5.84 27.05 -2.90
C GLU A 545 5.03 28.36 -2.81
N PRO A 546 4.62 28.79 -1.59
CA PRO A 546 3.89 30.03 -1.42
C PRO A 546 4.75 31.26 -1.68
N GLU A 547 4.18 32.28 -2.31
CA GLU A 547 4.86 33.55 -2.59
C GLU A 547 4.08 34.77 -2.07
N LEU A 548 4.79 35.85 -1.75
CA LEU A 548 4.15 37.12 -1.34
C LEU A 548 3.25 37.70 -2.44
N SER A 549 3.53 37.37 -3.71
CA SER A 549 2.74 37.74 -4.88
C SER A 549 1.28 37.25 -4.80
N GLU A 550 1.02 36.17 -4.07
CA GLU A 550 -0.33 35.59 -3.87
C GLU A 550 -1.23 36.44 -2.97
N GLY A 551 -0.68 37.46 -2.31
CA GLY A 551 -1.39 38.35 -1.40
C GLY A 551 -1.10 38.12 0.08
N PHE A 552 -0.09 37.33 0.42
CA PHE A 552 0.37 37.17 1.81
C PHE A 552 1.16 38.40 2.27
N SER A 553 0.95 38.81 3.52
CA SER A 553 1.76 39.83 4.19
C SER A 553 3.10 39.25 4.68
N GLU A 554 3.08 37.98 5.10
CA GLU A 554 4.23 37.26 5.66
C GLU A 554 4.09 35.74 5.42
N ILE A 555 5.22 35.09 5.15
CA ILE A 555 5.34 33.64 4.96
C ILE A 555 6.32 33.11 6.00
N LEU A 556 5.82 32.26 6.89
CA LEU A 556 6.59 31.61 7.94
C LEU A 556 6.87 30.15 7.59
N LYS A 557 8.10 29.71 7.79
CA LYS A 557 8.44 28.30 7.94
C LYS A 557 8.10 27.87 9.35
N ILE A 558 7.30 26.83 9.51
CA ILE A 558 7.01 26.23 10.82
C ILE A 558 7.89 25.00 10.96
N ASN A 559 8.91 25.09 11.81
CA ASN A 559 9.84 23.99 12.02
C ASN A 559 9.16 22.83 12.76
N PHE A 560 9.62 21.62 12.49
CA PHE A 560 9.17 20.45 13.22
C PHE A 560 9.90 20.38 14.57
N VAL A 561 9.22 20.87 15.60
CA VAL A 561 9.65 20.75 16.99
C VAL A 561 8.74 19.73 17.68
N PRO A 562 9.14 18.44 17.77
CA PRO A 562 8.28 17.40 18.31
C PRO A 562 8.02 17.63 19.80
N GLN A 563 6.79 17.33 20.23
CA GLN A 563 6.38 17.34 21.62
C GLN A 563 5.67 16.04 21.92
N PHE A 564 6.14 15.34 22.96
CA PHE A 564 5.66 14.03 23.34
C PHE A 564 4.95 14.12 24.68
N GLY A 565 3.88 13.34 24.85
CA GLY A 565 3.12 13.32 26.10
C GLY A 565 3.86 12.60 27.22
N ASP A 566 4.71 11.64 26.85
CA ASP A 566 5.53 10.85 27.75
C ASP A 566 6.84 10.37 27.07
N PRO A 567 7.80 9.82 27.82
CA PRO A 567 9.07 9.34 27.27
C PRO A 567 8.98 8.14 26.32
N GLU A 568 7.94 7.30 26.44
CA GLU A 568 7.78 6.12 25.57
C GLU A 568 7.30 6.52 24.17
N ASP A 569 6.45 7.55 24.08
CA ASP A 569 6.10 8.19 22.81
C ASP A 569 7.34 8.71 22.09
N GLU A 570 8.23 9.40 22.80
CA GLU A 570 9.46 9.92 22.22
C GLU A 570 10.35 8.78 21.71
N LYS A 571 10.53 7.75 22.54
CA LYS A 571 11.30 6.56 22.19
C LYS A 571 10.73 5.89 20.94
N LEU A 572 9.41 5.69 20.87
CA LEU A 572 8.73 5.12 19.72
C LEU A 572 8.90 6.00 18.47
N TYR A 573 8.76 7.32 18.60
CA TYR A 573 8.91 8.25 17.49
C TYR A 573 10.31 8.24 16.91
N ARG A 574 11.34 8.04 17.74
CA ARG A 574 12.75 7.99 17.33
C ARG A 574 13.15 6.69 16.62
N LEU A 575 12.26 5.70 16.52
CA LEU A 575 12.50 4.48 15.75
C LEU A 575 12.23 4.70 14.26
N PHE A 576 12.91 3.97 13.38
CA PHE A 576 12.51 3.87 11.98
C PHE A 576 11.21 3.05 11.89
N LEU A 577 10.08 3.70 11.66
CA LEU A 577 8.77 3.02 11.52
C LEU A 577 8.43 2.72 10.06
N LYS A 578 9.08 3.40 9.13
CA LYS A 578 8.90 3.28 7.68
C LYS A 578 10.26 3.29 6.99
N ASP A 579 10.41 2.47 5.96
CA ASP A 579 11.63 2.40 5.15
C ASP A 579 11.53 3.22 3.85
N LYS A 580 10.31 3.65 3.46
CA LYS A 580 10.02 4.35 2.20
C LYS A 580 8.85 5.33 2.25
#